data_AF-G8FGL0-F1
#
_entry.id   AF-G8FGL0-F1
#
_cell.length_a   1.000
_cell.length_b   1.000
_cell.length_c   1.000
_cell.angle_alpha   90.00
_cell.angle_beta   90.00
_cell.angle_gamma   90.00
#
_symmetry.space_group_name_H-M   'P 1'
#
loop_
_entity.id
_entity.type
_entity.pdbx_description
1 polymer ?
#
loop_
_entity_poly.entity_id
_entity_poly.type
_entity_poly.pdbx_seq_one_letter_code
_entity_poly.pdbx_strand_id
1 'polypeptide(L)'
;VGGDPTKISFATRQTGSLCAHVSESHPSPIDDWISSQRKVGKLGPVVHLECPYANQVISSIKFASFGTPHGSCGSYNQGNCSSDSALAVVQQACIGAKSCSVGVSTKMFGDPCTGITKSLAVEAACS
;
A
#
# COMPACT_ATOMS: atom_id res chain seq x y z
N VAL A 1 -11.28 10.51 35.53
CA VAL A 1 -10.49 11.60 34.93
C VAL A 1 -10.31 11.27 33.46
N GLY A 2 -10.93 12.02 32.55
CA GLY A 2 -10.89 11.80 31.10
C GLY A 2 -10.17 12.96 30.42
N GLY A 3 -9.25 12.66 29.50
CA GLY A 3 -8.48 13.66 28.75
C GLY A 3 -9.30 14.29 27.64
N ASP A 4 -8.97 15.54 27.29
CA ASP A 4 -9.61 16.31 26.24
C ASP A 4 -9.02 15.93 24.86
N PRO A 5 -9.78 15.25 23.99
CA PRO A 5 -9.29 14.78 22.69
C PRO A 5 -9.03 15.91 21.70
N THR A 6 -9.40 17.17 21.99
CA THR A 6 -9.09 18.31 21.11
C THR A 6 -7.63 18.78 21.19
N LYS A 7 -6.87 18.30 22.18
CA LYS A 7 -5.45 18.64 22.38
C LYS A 7 -4.48 17.72 21.63
N ILE A 8 -4.98 16.72 20.90
CA ILE A 8 -4.14 15.88 20.05
C ILE A 8 -3.74 16.69 18.80
N SER A 9 -2.43 16.79 18.55
CA SER A 9 -1.91 17.38 17.32
C SER A 9 -1.19 16.29 16.53
N PHE A 10 -1.54 16.16 15.25
CA PHE A 10 -0.88 15.23 14.34
C PHE A 10 0.33 15.92 13.74
N ALA A 11 1.52 15.51 14.18
CA ALA A 11 2.77 15.93 13.56
C ALA A 11 3.08 14.98 12.40
N THR A 12 2.97 15.47 11.17
CA THR A 12 3.44 14.73 10.00
C THR A 12 4.96 14.85 9.96
N ARG A 13 5.68 13.81 10.38
CA ARG A 13 7.14 13.78 10.24
C ARG A 13 7.46 13.71 8.75
N GLN A 14 8.29 14.63 8.24
CA GLN A 14 8.86 14.53 6.90
C GLN A 14 9.86 13.37 6.85
N THR A 15 9.37 12.14 6.88
CA THR A 15 10.16 10.99 6.48
C THR A 15 10.20 11.04 4.96
N GLY A 16 11.39 11.09 4.36
CA GLY A 16 11.60 11.15 2.91
C GLY A 16 11.14 9.91 2.12
N SER A 17 10.19 9.15 2.66
CA SER A 17 9.57 7.97 2.08
C SER A 17 8.09 7.90 2.46
N LEU A 18 7.23 7.65 1.47
CA LEU A 18 5.86 7.15 1.63
C LEU A 18 5.88 5.63 1.77
N CYS A 19 5.04 5.07 2.62
CA CYS A 19 4.96 3.63 2.80
C CYS A 19 3.51 3.14 2.85
N ALA A 20 3.28 1.95 2.33
CA ALA A 20 2.01 1.25 2.45
C ALA A 20 2.25 -0.25 2.59
N HIS A 21 1.46 -0.90 3.45
CA HIS A 21 1.51 -2.35 3.64
C HIS A 21 0.08 -2.88 3.74
N VAL A 22 -0.32 -3.72 2.78
CA VAL A 22 -1.68 -4.24 2.69
C VAL A 22 -1.66 -5.73 2.39
N SER A 23 -2.43 -6.50 3.16
CA SER A 23 -2.58 -7.95 3.00
C SER A 23 -3.67 -8.31 1.99
N GLU A 24 -3.53 -9.44 1.29
CA GLU A 24 -4.54 -9.95 0.35
C GLU A 24 -5.86 -10.38 1.05
N SER A 25 -5.80 -10.58 2.37
CA SER A 25 -6.96 -10.84 3.23
C SER A 25 -7.55 -9.57 3.86
N HIS A 26 -7.03 -8.38 3.52
CA HIS A 26 -7.53 -7.15 4.10
C HIS A 26 -8.98 -6.92 3.64
N PRO A 27 -9.94 -6.77 4.58
CA PRO A 27 -11.34 -6.60 4.25
C PRO A 27 -11.55 -5.30 3.48
N SER A 28 -12.57 -5.26 2.62
CA SER A 28 -12.96 -4.03 1.93
C SER A 28 -13.37 -2.96 2.96
N PRO A 29 -13.11 -1.68 2.68
CA PRO A 29 -13.61 -0.58 3.50
C PRO A 29 -15.11 -0.71 3.73
N ILE A 30 -15.55 -0.38 4.95
CA ILE A 30 -16.93 -0.60 5.43
C ILE A 30 -17.95 0.23 4.63
N ASP A 31 -17.50 1.30 3.94
CA ASP A 31 -18.30 2.12 3.02
C ASP A 31 -18.96 1.33 1.88
N ASP A 32 -18.42 0.16 1.50
CA ASP A 32 -19.02 -0.71 0.48
C ASP A 32 -20.28 -1.46 0.97
N TRP A 33 -20.50 -1.58 2.29
CA TRP A 33 -21.64 -2.35 2.83
C TRP A 33 -22.95 -1.58 2.85
N ILE A 34 -22.91 -0.24 2.72
CA ILE A 34 -24.09 0.63 2.75
C ILE A 34 -24.78 0.70 1.36
N SER A 35 -24.08 0.32 0.27
CA SER A 35 -24.63 0.37 -1.10
C SER A 35 -25.06 -1.00 -1.61
N SER A 36 -26.07 -1.60 -0.97
CA SER A 36 -26.70 -2.87 -1.35
C SER A 36 -27.41 -2.88 -2.72
N GLN A 37 -27.12 -1.92 -3.61
CA GLN A 37 -27.78 -1.74 -4.91
C GLN A 37 -26.82 -1.53 -6.10
N ARG A 38 -25.49 -1.48 -5.90
CA ARG A 38 -24.55 -1.66 -7.02
C ARG A 38 -23.70 -2.88 -6.76
N LYS A 39 -23.75 -3.85 -7.70
CA LYS A 39 -22.68 -4.84 -7.89
C LYS A 39 -21.39 -4.11 -8.26
N VAL A 40 -20.77 -3.43 -7.31
CA VAL A 40 -19.34 -3.15 -7.38
C VAL A 40 -18.72 -4.50 -7.11
N GLY A 41 -18.23 -5.17 -8.15
CA GLY A 41 -17.55 -6.45 -8.00
C GLY A 41 -16.47 -6.26 -6.94
N LYS A 42 -16.51 -7.11 -5.90
CA LYS A 42 -15.62 -7.10 -4.72
C LYS A 42 -14.27 -6.46 -5.05
N LEU A 43 -14.10 -5.17 -4.73
CA LEU A 43 -12.82 -4.50 -4.90
C LEU A 43 -11.88 -5.20 -3.91
N GLY A 44 -10.95 -5.98 -4.45
CA GLY A 44 -9.92 -6.63 -3.65
C GLY A 44 -9.11 -5.56 -2.90
N PRO A 45 -8.30 -5.96 -1.92
CA PRO A 45 -7.46 -5.02 -1.20
C PRO A 45 -6.56 -4.22 -2.15
N VAL A 46 -6.40 -2.93 -1.88
CA VAL A 46 -5.64 -2.00 -2.72
C VAL A 46 -4.61 -1.28 -1.86
N VAL A 47 -3.39 -1.17 -2.37
CA VAL A 47 -2.38 -0.24 -1.84
C VAL A 47 -2.64 1.13 -2.43
N HIS A 48 -2.84 2.13 -1.57
CA HIS A 48 -2.95 3.52 -1.97
C HIS A 48 -1.72 4.30 -1.49
N LEU A 49 -1.09 5.04 -2.40
CA LEU A 49 0.03 5.94 -2.10
C LEU A 49 -0.34 7.34 -2.59
N GLU A 50 -0.08 8.36 -1.79
CA GLU A 50 -0.27 9.76 -2.18
C GLU A 50 0.83 10.64 -1.57
N CYS A 51 1.44 11.50 -2.39
CA CYS A 51 2.39 12.49 -1.93
C CYS A 51 1.69 13.62 -1.14
N PRO A 52 2.28 14.07 -0.02
CA PRO A 52 1.62 15.00 0.91
C PRO A 52 1.43 16.40 0.33
N TYR A 53 2.29 16.83 -0.59
CA TYR A 53 2.23 18.17 -1.18
C TYR A 53 1.68 18.12 -2.61
N ALA A 54 0.90 19.14 -2.99
CA ALA A 54 0.18 19.18 -4.27
C ALA A 54 1.10 19.20 -5.50
N ASN A 55 2.30 19.73 -5.35
CA ASN A 55 3.32 19.84 -6.40
C ASN A 55 4.32 18.68 -6.40
N GLN A 56 4.11 17.65 -5.57
CA GLN A 56 4.96 16.48 -5.53
C GLN A 56 4.37 15.33 -6.34
N VAL A 57 5.28 14.54 -6.92
CA VAL A 57 4.94 13.27 -7.55
C VAL A 57 5.81 12.17 -6.98
N ILE A 58 5.34 10.93 -7.09
CA ILE A 58 6.13 9.75 -6.76
C ILE A 58 7.27 9.68 -7.78
N SER A 59 8.49 9.93 -7.31
CA SER A 59 9.68 10.02 -8.15
C SER A 59 10.39 8.68 -8.28
N SER A 60 10.32 7.84 -7.25
CA SER A 60 10.95 6.53 -7.23
C SER A 60 10.26 5.58 -6.25
N ILE A 61 10.39 4.28 -6.50
CA ILE A 61 10.01 3.21 -5.58
C ILE A 61 11.29 2.65 -4.97
N LYS A 62 11.47 2.82 -3.66
CA LYS A 62 12.63 2.33 -2.90
C LYS A 62 12.53 0.84 -2.60
N PHE A 63 11.31 0.36 -2.35
CA PHE A 63 11.05 -1.04 -2.04
C PHE A 63 9.65 -1.43 -2.51
N ALA A 64 9.51 -2.64 -3.03
CA ALA A 64 8.22 -3.25 -3.31
C ALA A 64 8.36 -4.77 -3.27
N SER A 65 7.51 -5.44 -2.50
CA SER A 65 7.51 -6.90 -2.37
C SER A 65 6.10 -7.41 -2.16
N PHE A 66 5.66 -8.37 -2.98
CA PHE A 66 4.41 -9.11 -2.82
C PHE A 66 4.71 -10.53 -2.34
N GLY A 67 4.27 -10.90 -1.14
CA GLY A 67 4.57 -12.19 -0.54
C GLY A 67 4.52 -12.11 0.98
N THR A 68 5.63 -12.38 1.66
CA THR A 68 5.74 -12.28 3.13
C THR A 68 6.73 -11.17 3.58
N PRO A 69 6.59 -9.92 3.10
CA PRO A 69 7.45 -8.83 3.56
C PRO A 69 7.31 -8.62 5.08
N HIS A 70 8.41 -8.22 5.71
CA HIS A 70 8.45 -7.93 7.15
C HIS A 70 9.30 -6.68 7.41
N GLY A 71 9.26 -6.18 8.64
CA GLY A 71 9.88 -4.91 9.03
C GLY A 71 8.88 -3.76 9.00
N SER A 72 9.40 -2.54 8.94
CA SER A 72 8.61 -1.30 8.97
C SER A 72 9.09 -0.32 7.89
N CYS A 73 8.32 0.74 7.66
CA CYS A 73 8.68 1.80 6.70
C CYS A 73 10.13 2.29 6.89
N GLY A 74 10.94 2.22 5.83
CA GLY A 74 12.38 2.54 5.86
C GLY A 74 13.29 1.36 6.18
N SER A 75 12.73 0.19 6.54
CA SER A 75 13.46 -1.03 6.91
C SER A 75 12.75 -2.30 6.45
N TYR A 76 11.94 -2.20 5.40
CA TYR A 76 11.27 -3.35 4.82
C TYR A 76 12.30 -4.35 4.29
N ASN A 77 12.03 -5.62 4.55
CA ASN A 77 12.82 -6.73 4.03
C ASN A 77 11.92 -7.70 3.29
N GLN A 78 12.47 -8.31 2.23
CA GLN A 78 11.86 -9.48 1.63
C GLN A 78 11.85 -10.59 2.69
N GLY A 79 10.69 -11.20 2.90
CA GLY A 79 10.62 -12.41 3.71
C GLY A 79 10.97 -13.64 2.90
N ASN A 80 10.50 -14.79 3.39
CA ASN A 80 10.75 -16.08 2.78
C ASN A 80 10.06 -16.26 1.40
N CYS A 81 9.18 -15.33 1.04
CA CYS A 81 8.39 -15.34 -0.18
C CYS A 81 8.31 -13.94 -0.77
N SER A 82 8.68 -13.79 -2.04
CA SER A 82 8.49 -12.54 -2.79
C SER A 82 8.25 -12.83 -4.26
N SER A 83 7.44 -11.99 -4.92
CA SER A 83 7.27 -11.99 -6.37
C SER A 83 8.26 -11.05 -7.03
N ASP A 84 8.97 -11.55 -8.05
CA ASP A 84 9.94 -10.78 -8.85
C ASP A 84 9.27 -9.63 -9.63
N SER A 85 7.98 -9.76 -9.94
CA SER A 85 7.22 -8.74 -10.70
C SER A 85 6.73 -7.58 -9.84
N ALA A 86 6.74 -7.72 -8.51
CA ALA A 86 6.16 -6.74 -7.59
C ALA A 86 6.74 -5.33 -7.80
N LEU A 87 8.06 -5.24 -7.92
CA LEU A 87 8.75 -3.96 -8.06
C LEU A 87 8.45 -3.29 -9.41
N ALA A 88 8.51 -4.03 -10.51
CA ALA A 88 8.24 -3.50 -11.84
C ALA A 88 6.80 -3.00 -11.98
N VAL A 89 5.82 -3.77 -11.48
CA VAL A 89 4.39 -3.40 -11.54
C VAL A 89 4.12 -2.13 -10.75
N VAL A 90 4.67 -2.02 -9.54
CA VAL A 90 4.47 -0.83 -8.68
C VAL A 90 5.17 0.40 -9.27
N GLN A 91 6.37 0.25 -9.82
CA GLN A 91 7.08 1.34 -10.50
C GLN A 91 6.27 1.87 -11.68
N GLN A 92 5.78 0.98 -12.54
CA GLN A 92 4.99 1.36 -13.71
C GLN A 92 3.65 2.03 -13.32
N ALA A 93 3.03 1.60 -12.21
CA ALA A 93 1.75 2.13 -11.78
C ALA A 93 1.84 3.48 -11.05
N CYS A 94 2.97 3.77 -10.38
CA CYS A 94 3.06 4.87 -9.43
C CYS A 94 4.01 6.00 -9.83
N ILE A 95 5.12 5.71 -10.53
CA ILE A 95 6.11 6.75 -10.85
C ILE A 95 5.50 7.80 -11.79
N GLY A 96 5.70 9.07 -11.45
CA GLY A 96 5.20 10.22 -12.20
C GLY A 96 3.79 10.68 -11.82
N ALA A 97 3.10 9.96 -10.93
CA ALA A 97 1.78 10.34 -10.42
C ALA A 97 1.89 10.92 -8.99
N LYS A 98 0.97 11.84 -8.64
CA LYS A 98 0.83 12.33 -7.25
C LYS A 98 0.30 11.22 -6.34
N SER A 99 -0.68 10.47 -6.83
CA SER A 99 -1.27 9.34 -6.14
C SER A 99 -1.44 8.15 -7.07
N CYS A 100 -1.35 6.94 -6.52
CA CYS A 100 -1.56 5.71 -7.24
C CYS A 100 -2.29 4.68 -6.38
N SER A 101 -2.96 3.75 -7.06
CA SER A 101 -3.70 2.65 -6.44
C SER A 101 -3.31 1.35 -7.12
N VAL A 102 -2.81 0.39 -6.36
CA VAL A 102 -2.31 -0.89 -6.87
C VAL A 102 -3.08 -2.04 -6.22
N GLY A 103 -3.73 -2.87 -7.03
CA GLY A 103 -4.54 -3.99 -6.54
C GLY A 103 -3.68 -5.12 -5.97
N VAL A 104 -3.86 -5.46 -4.71
CA VAL A 104 -3.17 -6.57 -4.03
C VAL A 104 -3.84 -7.87 -4.40
N SER A 105 -3.35 -8.51 -5.47
CA SER A 105 -3.88 -9.79 -5.93
C SER A 105 -2.84 -10.65 -6.63
N THR A 106 -3.01 -11.98 -6.53
CA THR A 106 -2.19 -12.94 -7.26
C THR A 106 -2.34 -12.84 -8.79
N LYS A 107 -3.43 -12.23 -9.28
CA LYS A 107 -3.59 -11.95 -10.72
C LYS A 107 -2.64 -10.87 -11.21
N MET A 108 -2.29 -9.90 -10.35
CA MET A 108 -1.45 -8.77 -10.71
C MET A 108 0.04 -9.09 -10.54
N PHE A 109 0.38 -9.85 -9.50
CA PHE A 109 1.77 -10.12 -9.10
C PHE A 109 2.18 -11.59 -9.24
N GLY A 110 1.30 -12.47 -9.71
CA GLY A 110 1.50 -13.92 -9.66
C GLY A 110 1.29 -14.50 -8.26
N ASP A 111 1.46 -15.83 -8.14
CA ASP A 111 1.43 -16.55 -6.87
C ASP A 111 2.85 -17.03 -6.52
N PRO A 112 3.66 -16.22 -5.82
CA PRO A 112 5.03 -16.60 -5.47
C PRO A 112 5.07 -17.77 -4.46
N CYS A 113 4.03 -17.93 -3.62
CA CYS A 113 3.94 -19.01 -2.64
C CYS A 113 2.49 -19.42 -2.39
N THR A 114 2.14 -20.60 -2.89
CA THR A 114 0.81 -21.17 -2.75
C THR A 114 0.50 -21.52 -1.29
N GLY A 115 -0.71 -21.18 -0.82
CA GLY A 115 -1.19 -21.54 0.52
C GLY A 115 -0.71 -20.63 1.66
N ILE A 116 0.05 -19.58 1.36
CA ILE A 116 0.47 -18.55 2.33
C ILE A 116 -0.26 -17.25 2.01
N THR A 117 -0.76 -16.58 3.06
CA THR A 117 -1.35 -15.24 2.96
C THR A 117 -0.29 -14.22 2.59
N LYS A 118 -0.49 -13.55 1.47
CA LYS A 118 0.44 -12.58 0.91
C LYS A 118 0.07 -11.17 1.32
N SER A 119 1.07 -10.31 1.35
CA SER A 119 0.91 -8.88 1.49
C SER A 119 1.84 -8.14 0.56
N LEU A 120 1.39 -6.97 0.11
CA LEU A 120 2.17 -6.03 -0.66
C LEU A 120 2.69 -4.96 0.28
N ALA A 121 4.02 -4.87 0.42
CA ALA A 121 4.68 -3.76 1.11
C ALA A 121 5.40 -2.89 0.08
N VAL A 122 5.16 -1.59 0.13
CA VAL A 122 5.74 -0.60 -0.79
C VAL A 122 6.36 0.54 0.01
N GLU A 123 7.53 0.98 -0.42
CA GLU A 123 8.17 2.22 -0.01
C GLU A 123 8.48 3.05 -1.26
N ALA A 124 7.99 4.28 -1.28
CA ALA A 124 8.14 5.22 -2.38
C ALA A 124 8.74 6.54 -1.89
N ALA A 125 9.34 7.30 -2.78
CA ALA A 125 9.79 8.66 -2.49
C ALA A 125 9.03 9.66 -3.36
N CYS A 126 8.76 10.83 -2.78
CA CYS A 126 8.18 11.96 -3.48
C CYS A 126 9.25 13.02 -3.75
N SER A 127 9.18 13.68 -4.90
CA SER A 127 9.96 14.89 -5.22
C SER A 127 9.05 16.00 -5.68
#